data_AF-A0A562EPL1-F1
#
_entry.id   AF-A0A562EPL1-F1
#
_cell.length_a   1.000
_cell.length_b   1.000
_cell.length_c   1.000
_cell.angle_alpha   90.00
_cell.angle_beta   90.00
_cell.angle_gamma   90.00
#
_symmetry.space_group_name_H-M   'P 1'
#
loop_
_entity.id
_entity.type
_entity.pdbx_description
1 polymer ?
#
loop_
_entity_poly.entity_id
_entity_poly.type
_entity_poly.pdbx_seq_one_letter_code
_entity_poly.pdbx_strand_id
1 'polypeptide(L)'
;MHEEFEDLYPELDEEDRKRFDRGLKRVFVDNYAAVPPESIRRLLALRDAGLLKVAGIGSDYKMDVREDETVIRAEDRTYRFTVFIDARGQQRLGSKDIPFPTLRELLLGAGSEVPEVGDDYSLLDPPELEGLVSLGALPFLMHDRPFVQGITACAEIGAAMGHAVRKQSSRKRRRLEAA
;
A
#
# COMPACT_ATOMS: atom_id res chain seq x y z
N MET A 1 15.08 11.20 9.60
CA MET A 1 14.80 12.24 8.60
C MET A 1 13.49 12.03 7.86
N HIS A 2 13.10 10.82 7.43
CA HIS A 2 11.74 10.60 6.89
C HIS A 2 10.73 10.24 8.00
N GLU A 3 11.19 9.56 9.05
CA GLU A 3 10.43 9.22 10.26
C GLU A 3 9.76 10.44 10.91
N GLU A 4 10.45 11.57 11.07
CA GLU A 4 9.84 12.77 11.68
C GLU A 4 8.70 13.36 10.82
N PHE A 5 8.76 13.16 9.50
CA PHE A 5 7.68 13.62 8.60
C PHE A 5 6.56 12.60 8.46
N GLU A 6 6.84 11.31 8.67
CA GLU A 6 5.83 10.27 8.76
C GLU A 6 4.90 10.52 9.95
N ASP A 7 5.46 10.87 11.12
CA ASP A 7 4.68 11.21 12.31
C ASP A 7 3.88 12.52 12.14
N LEU A 8 4.41 13.50 11.41
CA LEU A 8 3.74 14.79 11.20
C LEU A 8 2.63 14.73 10.15
N TYR A 9 2.74 13.85 9.15
CA TYR A 9 1.84 13.85 7.99
C TYR A 9 0.35 13.67 8.35
N PRO A 10 -0.05 12.79 9.28
CA PRO A 10 -1.45 12.70 9.75
C PRO A 10 -1.97 13.97 10.42
N GLU A 11 -1.09 14.73 11.08
CA GLU A 11 -1.46 15.96 11.82
C GLU A 11 -1.65 17.18 10.90
N LEU A 12 -1.19 17.10 9.64
CA LEU A 12 -1.38 18.17 8.67
C LEU A 12 -2.86 18.33 8.31
N ASP A 13 -3.32 19.58 8.20
CA ASP A 13 -4.63 19.86 7.62
C ASP A 13 -4.65 19.63 6.11
N GLU A 14 -5.83 19.74 5.49
CA GLU A 14 -5.99 19.44 4.07
C GLU A 14 -5.17 20.37 3.16
N GLU A 15 -5.00 21.65 3.53
CA GLU A 15 -4.24 22.61 2.74
C GLU A 15 -2.74 22.28 2.79
N ASP A 16 -2.22 22.03 3.98
CA ASP A 16 -0.82 21.69 4.19
C ASP A 16 -0.46 20.32 3.62
N ARG A 17 -1.36 19.32 3.70
CA ARG A 17 -1.18 18.03 2.98
C ARG A 17 -1.05 18.26 1.48
N LYS A 18 -1.92 19.08 0.88
CA LYS A 18 -1.85 19.40 -0.56
C LYS A 18 -0.54 20.12 -0.91
N ARG A 19 -0.04 21.00 -0.05
CA ARG A 19 1.25 21.69 -0.26
C ARG A 19 2.42 20.71 -0.16
N PHE A 20 2.41 19.82 0.84
CA PHE A 20 3.41 18.78 1.03
C PHE A 20 3.48 17.82 -0.16
N ASP A 21 2.32 17.33 -0.62
CA ASP A 21 2.20 16.37 -1.72
C ASP A 21 2.72 16.94 -3.06
N ARG A 22 2.55 18.25 -3.30
CA ARG A 22 3.04 18.90 -4.53
C ARG A 22 4.55 19.11 -4.58
N GLY A 23 5.21 19.22 -3.42
CA GLY A 23 6.62 19.59 -3.33
C GLY A 23 7.46 18.54 -2.63
N LEU A 24 7.41 18.58 -1.30
CA LEU A 24 8.32 17.85 -0.41
C LEU A 24 8.22 16.33 -0.56
N LYS A 25 7.02 15.79 -0.82
CA LYS A 25 6.80 14.34 -0.98
C LYS A 25 7.73 13.70 -2.01
N ARG A 26 8.00 14.38 -3.13
CA ARG A 26 8.92 13.86 -4.16
C ARG A 26 10.34 13.70 -3.62
N VAL A 27 10.82 14.67 -2.85
CA VAL A 27 12.16 14.62 -2.24
C VAL A 27 12.30 13.43 -1.29
N PHE A 28 11.26 13.16 -0.50
CA PHE A 28 11.23 12.00 0.40
C PHE A 28 11.21 10.69 -0.37
N VAL A 29 10.32 10.57 -1.36
CA VAL A 29 10.23 9.37 -2.21
C VAL A 29 11.54 9.13 -2.96
N ASP A 30 12.18 10.17 -3.49
CA ASP A 30 13.44 10.05 -4.23
C ASP A 30 14.62 9.62 -3.34
N ASN A 31 14.68 10.14 -2.11
CA ASN A 31 15.70 9.71 -1.14
C ASN A 31 15.43 8.27 -0.64
N TYR A 32 14.16 7.88 -0.53
CA TYR A 32 13.74 6.56 -0.07
C TYR A 32 13.85 5.46 -1.14
N ALA A 33 13.58 5.80 -2.40
CA ALA A 33 13.67 4.89 -3.54
C ALA A 33 15.06 4.92 -4.20
N ALA A 34 16.05 5.57 -3.58
CA ALA A 34 17.39 5.68 -4.11
C ALA A 34 18.03 4.30 -4.27
N VAL A 35 18.24 3.89 -5.52
CA VAL A 35 18.97 2.67 -5.84
C VAL A 35 20.47 2.93 -5.62
N PRO A 36 21.19 2.06 -4.87
CA PRO A 36 22.63 2.23 -4.67
C PRO A 36 23.39 2.40 -6.00
N PRO A 37 24.35 3.34 -6.11
CA PRO A 37 25.09 3.56 -7.34
C PRO A 37 25.74 2.28 -7.90
N GLU A 38 26.22 1.40 -7.03
CA GLU A 38 26.80 0.11 -7.40
C GLU A 38 25.79 -0.81 -8.08
N SER A 39 24.52 -0.78 -7.68
CA SER A 39 23.45 -1.54 -8.34
C SER A 39 23.17 -1.02 -9.74
N ILE A 40 23.18 0.31 -9.94
CA ILE A 40 23.05 0.93 -11.26
C ILE A 40 24.23 0.56 -12.15
N ARG A 41 25.48 0.62 -11.63
CA ARG A 41 26.67 0.21 -12.40
C ARG A 41 26.60 -1.25 -12.85
N ARG A 42 26.13 -2.16 -11.99
CA ARG A 42 25.93 -3.58 -12.36
C ARG A 42 24.88 -3.75 -13.46
N LEU A 43 23.75 -3.03 -13.35
CA LEU A 43 22.70 -3.05 -14.36
C LEU A 43 23.23 -2.58 -15.73
N LEU A 44 24.00 -1.49 -15.76
CA LEU A 44 24.60 -0.97 -16.98
C LEU A 44 25.67 -1.92 -17.56
N ALA A 45 26.51 -2.52 -16.72
CA ALA A 45 27.49 -3.51 -17.18
C ALA A 45 26.83 -4.74 -17.84
N LEU A 46 25.71 -5.22 -17.29
CA LEU A 46 24.93 -6.31 -17.89
C LEU A 46 24.30 -5.90 -19.23
N ARG A 47 23.86 -4.64 -19.34
CA ARG A 47 23.36 -4.08 -20.60
C ARG A 47 24.46 -4.02 -21.65
N ASP A 48 25.64 -3.51 -21.29
CA ASP A 48 26.77 -3.35 -22.22
C ASP A 48 27.33 -4.71 -22.66
N ALA A 49 27.25 -5.73 -21.80
CA ALA A 49 27.56 -7.13 -22.13
C ALA A 49 26.48 -7.82 -22.99
N GLY A 50 25.35 -7.16 -23.28
CA GLY A 50 24.25 -7.72 -24.06
C GLY A 50 23.36 -8.72 -23.31
N LEU A 51 23.52 -8.87 -21.99
CA LEU A 51 22.76 -9.78 -21.15
C LEU A 51 21.43 -9.18 -20.65
N LEU A 52 21.30 -7.85 -20.68
CA LEU A 52 20.11 -7.12 -20.25
C LEU A 52 19.69 -6.10 -21.31
N LYS A 53 18.39 -6.01 -21.59
CA LYS A 53 17.81 -4.91 -22.38
C LYS A 53 17.10 -3.94 -21.44
N VAL A 54 17.44 -2.66 -21.56
CA VAL A 54 16.80 -1.57 -20.82
C VAL A 54 15.98 -0.75 -21.81
N ALA A 55 14.70 -0.56 -21.51
CA ALA A 55 13.78 0.22 -22.32
C ALA A 55 13.13 1.33 -21.48
N GLY A 56 13.27 2.58 -21.91
CA GLY A 56 12.46 3.68 -21.40
C GLY A 56 11.07 3.60 -22.04
N ILE A 57 10.03 3.47 -21.22
CA ILE A 57 8.63 3.35 -21.67
C ILE A 57 7.83 4.66 -21.57
N GLY A 58 8.43 5.72 -21.01
CA GLY A 58 7.77 7.01 -20.81
C GLY A 58 6.66 6.97 -19.74
N SER A 59 5.93 8.07 -19.59
CA SER A 59 4.80 8.19 -18.66
C SER A 59 3.47 7.71 -19.24
N ASP A 60 3.32 7.76 -20.56
CA ASP A 60 2.02 7.64 -21.23
C ASP A 60 1.79 6.23 -21.82
N TYR A 61 2.48 5.23 -21.29
CA TYR A 61 2.34 3.85 -21.73
C TYR A 61 1.04 3.21 -21.26
N LYS A 62 0.56 2.24 -22.03
CA LYS A 62 -0.56 1.36 -21.65
C LYS A 62 -0.04 -0.03 -21.36
N MET A 63 -0.50 -0.62 -20.26
CA MET A 63 -0.18 -1.99 -19.87
C MET A 63 -1.47 -2.82 -19.84
N ASP A 64 -1.42 -3.98 -20.47
CA ASP A 64 -2.51 -4.94 -20.54
C ASP A 64 -1.98 -6.28 -20.01
N VAL A 65 -2.42 -6.66 -18.81
CA VAL A 65 -2.01 -7.89 -18.12
C VAL A 65 -3.09 -8.94 -18.38
N ARG A 66 -2.72 -10.01 -19.07
CA ARG A 66 -3.58 -11.14 -19.42
C ARG A 66 -3.08 -12.40 -18.73
N GLU A 67 -3.85 -13.48 -18.85
CA GLU A 67 -3.52 -14.78 -18.24
C GLU A 67 -2.16 -15.32 -18.72
N ASP A 68 -1.86 -15.22 -20.02
CA ASP A 68 -0.65 -15.81 -20.63
C ASP A 68 0.42 -14.78 -21.07
N GLU A 69 0.08 -13.48 -21.10
CA GLU A 69 1.01 -12.43 -21.53
C GLU A 69 0.75 -11.09 -20.85
N THR A 70 1.80 -10.28 -20.73
CA THR A 70 1.69 -8.84 -20.48
C THR A 70 2.15 -8.07 -21.71
N VAL A 71 1.31 -7.15 -22.16
CA VAL A 71 1.58 -6.29 -23.32
C VAL A 71 1.73 -4.84 -22.87
N ILE A 72 2.90 -4.25 -23.10
CA ILE A 72 3.16 -2.84 -22.84
C ILE A 72 3.25 -2.10 -24.18
N ARG A 73 2.42 -1.06 -24.35
CA ARG A 73 2.41 -0.18 -25.51
C ARG A 73 2.91 1.20 -25.08
N ALA A 74 4.06 1.61 -25.61
CA ALA A 74 4.70 2.87 -25.28
C ALA A 74 5.16 3.55 -26.58
N GLU A 75 4.59 4.73 -26.88
CA GLU A 75 4.82 5.44 -28.14
C GLU A 75 4.65 4.48 -29.35
N ASP A 76 5.70 4.32 -30.16
CA ASP A 76 5.70 3.46 -31.36
C ASP A 76 6.18 2.02 -31.08
N ARG A 77 6.32 1.64 -29.81
CA ARG A 77 6.84 0.32 -29.42
C ARG A 77 5.81 -0.49 -28.66
N THR A 78 5.78 -1.78 -28.97
CA THR A 78 5.03 -2.78 -28.22
C THR A 78 5.99 -3.82 -27.69
N TYR A 79 5.95 -4.03 -26.37
CA TYR A 79 6.70 -5.07 -25.67
C TYR A 79 5.73 -6.15 -25.22
N ARG A 80 6.11 -7.41 -25.41
CA ARG A 80 5.32 -8.59 -25.02
C ARG A 80 6.16 -9.49 -24.15
N PHE A 81 5.59 -9.91 -23.03
CA PHE A 81 6.26 -10.74 -22.04
C PHE A 81 5.35 -11.88 -21.64
N THR A 82 5.83 -13.12 -21.74
CA THR A 82 5.15 -14.31 -21.21
C THR A 82 5.26 -14.40 -19.70
N VAL A 83 6.36 -13.88 -19.13
CA VAL A 83 6.57 -13.72 -17.69
C VAL A 83 6.87 -12.25 -17.43
N PHE A 84 6.06 -11.63 -16.59
CA PHE A 84 6.19 -10.22 -16.24
C PHE A 84 6.21 -10.05 -14.72
N ILE A 85 7.20 -9.31 -14.22
CA ILE A 85 7.33 -8.97 -12.81
C ILE A 85 7.07 -7.47 -12.67
N ASP A 86 5.93 -7.11 -12.09
CA ASP A 86 5.61 -5.72 -11.80
C ASP A 86 6.26 -5.29 -10.48
N ALA A 87 7.34 -4.51 -10.59
CA ALA A 87 8.09 -3.99 -9.46
C ALA A 87 7.80 -2.49 -9.20
N ARG A 88 6.65 -1.96 -9.64
CA ARG A 88 6.26 -0.54 -9.44
C ARG A 88 5.80 -0.21 -8.01
N GLY A 89 5.82 -1.20 -7.10
CA GLY A 89 5.31 -1.07 -5.75
C GLY A 89 3.79 -1.27 -5.67
N GLN A 90 3.26 -1.19 -4.45
CA GLN A 90 1.82 -1.31 -4.20
C GLN A 90 1.16 0.06 -4.25
N GLN A 91 -0.06 0.12 -4.78
CA GLN A 91 -0.87 1.33 -4.79
C GLN A 91 -1.71 1.44 -3.52
N ARG A 92 -2.12 2.66 -3.18
CA ARG A 92 -3.16 2.91 -2.18
C ARG A 92 -4.45 2.20 -2.59
N LEU A 93 -5.03 1.42 -1.68
CA LEU A 93 -6.27 0.68 -1.87
C LEU A 93 -7.37 1.26 -0.97
N GLY A 94 -8.62 1.22 -1.45
CA GLY A 94 -9.79 1.63 -0.69
C GLY A 94 -10.72 0.46 -0.40
N SER A 95 -11.87 0.73 0.22
CA SER A 95 -12.85 -0.28 0.61
C SER A 95 -13.33 -1.15 -0.56
N LYS A 96 -13.41 -0.58 -1.77
CA LYS A 96 -13.78 -1.31 -3.00
C LYS A 96 -12.81 -2.44 -3.36
N ASP A 97 -11.55 -2.32 -2.93
CA ASP A 97 -10.46 -3.25 -3.26
C ASP A 97 -10.32 -4.36 -2.20
N ILE A 98 -11.19 -4.38 -1.18
CA ILE A 98 -11.21 -5.44 -0.16
C ILE A 98 -11.57 -6.78 -0.80
N PRO A 99 -10.74 -7.83 -0.61
CA PRO A 99 -10.95 -9.13 -1.26
C PRO A 99 -12.02 -9.99 -0.59
N PHE A 100 -12.60 -9.52 0.52
CA PHE A 100 -13.65 -10.21 1.28
C PHE A 100 -15.02 -9.59 0.96
N PRO A 101 -15.88 -10.26 0.16
CA PRO A 101 -17.09 -9.66 -0.39
C PRO A 101 -18.02 -9.05 0.67
N THR A 102 -18.30 -9.77 1.76
CA THR A 102 -19.17 -9.30 2.85
C THR A 102 -18.58 -8.11 3.59
N LEU A 103 -17.28 -8.12 3.87
CA LEU A 103 -16.61 -6.99 4.53
C LEU A 103 -16.63 -5.75 3.63
N ARG A 104 -16.37 -5.93 2.34
CA ARG A 104 -16.46 -4.86 1.34
C ARG A 104 -17.86 -4.26 1.28
N GLU A 105 -18.90 -5.09 1.25
CA GLU A 105 -20.29 -4.62 1.24
C GLU A 105 -20.64 -3.81 2.49
N LEU A 106 -20.19 -4.24 3.67
CA LEU A 106 -20.41 -3.50 4.92
C LEU A 106 -19.70 -2.14 4.90
N LEU A 107 -18.44 -2.09 4.49
CA LEU A 107 -17.66 -0.85 4.39
C LEU A 107 -18.27 0.13 3.38
N LEU A 108 -18.61 -0.36 2.18
CA LEU A 108 -19.23 0.47 1.16
C LEU A 108 -20.65 0.91 1.56
N GLY A 109 -21.41 0.05 2.25
CA GLY A 109 -22.73 0.36 2.76
C GLY A 109 -22.74 1.43 3.85
N ALA A 110 -21.65 1.52 4.63
CA ALA A 110 -21.41 2.57 5.61
C ALA A 110 -20.93 3.90 4.98
N GLY A 111 -20.58 3.90 3.69
CA GLY A 111 -20.01 5.07 3.01
C GLY A 111 -18.52 5.26 3.23
N SER A 112 -17.82 4.27 3.81
CA SER A 112 -16.37 4.29 3.99
C SER A 112 -15.67 4.01 2.66
N GLU A 113 -15.19 5.04 1.97
CA GLU A 113 -14.36 4.88 0.76
C GLU A 113 -12.95 4.35 1.08
N VAL A 114 -12.40 4.81 2.21
CA VAL A 114 -11.13 4.39 2.79
C VAL A 114 -11.42 3.85 4.19
N PRO A 115 -11.02 2.62 4.53
CA PRO A 115 -11.25 2.08 5.86
C PRO A 115 -10.52 2.91 6.91
N GLU A 116 -11.25 3.38 7.92
CA GLU A 116 -10.66 4.08 9.06
C GLU A 116 -10.20 3.07 10.11
N VAL A 117 -8.97 3.26 10.59
CA VAL A 117 -8.34 2.38 11.56
C VAL A 117 -7.82 3.18 12.75
N GLY A 118 -7.91 2.60 13.95
CA GLY A 118 -7.27 3.16 15.14
C GLY A 118 -5.77 2.88 15.20
N ASP A 119 -5.11 3.36 16.26
CA ASP A 119 -3.68 3.11 16.53
C ASP A 119 -3.32 1.62 16.63
N ASP A 120 -4.31 0.79 16.97
CA ASP A 120 -4.16 -0.65 17.09
C ASP A 120 -4.55 -1.40 15.81
N TYR A 121 -4.77 -0.65 14.72
CA TYR A 121 -5.17 -1.09 13.39
C TYR A 121 -6.56 -1.75 13.32
N SER A 122 -7.36 -1.69 14.39
CA SER A 122 -8.76 -2.12 14.34
C SER A 122 -9.58 -1.16 13.49
N LEU A 123 -10.51 -1.69 12.70
CA LEU A 123 -11.51 -0.86 12.02
C LEU A 123 -12.30 -0.06 13.06
N LEU A 124 -12.55 1.22 12.75
CA LEU A 124 -13.37 2.12 13.56
C LEU A 124 -14.81 2.23 13.04
N ASP A 125 -14.97 2.12 11.72
CA ASP A 125 -16.26 2.21 11.03
C ASP A 125 -16.40 1.06 10.01
N PRO A 126 -17.59 0.43 9.89
CA PRO A 126 -18.77 0.62 10.73
C PRO A 126 -18.63 0.05 12.17
N PRO A 127 -19.36 0.60 13.17
CA PRO A 127 -19.22 0.21 14.58
C PRO A 127 -19.43 -1.29 14.86
N GLU A 128 -20.21 -1.99 14.02
CA GLU A 128 -20.40 -3.44 14.16
C GLU A 128 -19.13 -4.24 13.90
N LEU A 129 -18.13 -3.64 13.23
CA LEU A 129 -16.82 -4.23 12.97
C LEU A 129 -15.75 -3.75 13.94
N GLU A 130 -16.08 -2.82 14.84
CA GLU A 130 -15.13 -2.21 15.76
C GLU A 130 -14.50 -3.25 16.68
N GLY A 131 -13.19 -3.45 16.50
CA GLY A 131 -12.45 -4.46 17.22
C GLY A 131 -12.82 -5.91 16.89
N LEU A 132 -13.37 -6.17 15.70
CA LEU A 132 -13.51 -7.52 15.14
C LEU A 132 -12.55 -7.76 13.98
N VAL A 133 -12.24 -6.68 13.26
CA VAL A 133 -11.38 -6.70 12.07
C VAL A 133 -10.27 -5.70 12.31
N SER A 134 -9.04 -6.12 12.01
CA SER A 134 -7.88 -5.24 11.98
C SER A 134 -7.26 -5.24 10.59
N LEU A 135 -6.87 -4.08 10.08
CA LEU A 135 -6.25 -3.90 8.78
C LEU A 135 -4.77 -3.50 8.94
N GLY A 136 -3.87 -4.49 8.83
CA GLY A 136 -2.43 -4.26 8.87
C GLY A 136 -1.75 -4.22 7.49
N ALA A 137 -2.50 -4.38 6.41
CA ALA A 137 -1.93 -4.43 5.06
C ALA A 137 -1.63 -3.00 4.57
N LEU A 138 -0.34 -2.74 4.27
CA LEU A 138 0.15 -1.40 3.92
C LEU A 138 -0.66 -0.66 2.85
N PRO A 139 -1.16 -1.30 1.76
CA PRO A 139 -1.94 -0.60 0.75
C PRO A 139 -3.16 0.15 1.31
N PHE A 140 -3.76 -0.35 2.39
CA PHE A 140 -4.89 0.28 3.07
C PHE A 140 -4.47 1.34 4.09
N LEU A 141 -3.21 1.32 4.54
CA LEU A 141 -2.60 2.26 5.49
C LEU A 141 -1.84 3.41 4.80
N MET A 142 -1.64 3.36 3.49
CA MET A 142 -0.86 4.38 2.77
C MET A 142 -1.59 5.74 2.64
N HIS A 143 -2.85 5.83 3.09
CA HIS A 143 -3.63 7.08 3.07
C HIS A 143 -3.21 8.03 4.19
N ASP A 144 -2.96 7.48 5.37
CA ASP A 144 -2.49 8.15 6.58
C ASP A 144 -1.00 7.92 6.84
N ARG A 145 -0.42 6.81 6.36
CA ARG A 145 1.02 6.49 6.48
C ARG A 145 1.69 6.30 5.11
N PRO A 146 1.92 7.37 4.33
CA PRO A 146 2.43 7.26 2.96
C PRO A 146 3.89 6.78 2.87
N PHE A 147 4.62 6.73 3.99
CA PHE A 147 6.04 6.37 4.06
C PHE A 147 6.31 5.03 4.76
N VAL A 148 5.26 4.31 5.15
CA VAL A 148 5.38 3.06 5.90
C VAL A 148 6.26 2.04 5.16
N GLN A 149 7.30 1.54 5.83
CA GLN A 149 8.18 0.54 5.25
C GLN A 149 7.77 -0.85 5.72
N GLY A 150 7.38 -1.72 4.78
CA GLY A 150 6.80 -3.01 5.13
C GLY A 150 7.65 -3.86 6.06
N ILE A 151 8.92 -4.11 5.73
CA ILE A 151 9.76 -5.02 6.51
C ILE A 151 10.00 -4.51 7.94
N THR A 152 10.24 -3.22 8.12
CA THR A 152 10.51 -2.64 9.44
C THR A 152 9.22 -2.46 10.24
N ALA A 153 8.15 -1.97 9.62
CA ALA A 153 6.87 -1.72 10.29
C ALA A 153 6.08 -3.00 10.61
N CYS A 154 6.31 -4.11 9.91
CA CYS A 154 5.54 -5.35 10.11
C CYS A 154 5.53 -5.84 11.57
N ALA A 155 6.66 -5.75 12.27
CA ALA A 155 6.76 -6.21 13.65
C ALA A 155 5.93 -5.34 14.61
N GLU A 156 5.97 -4.02 14.41
CA GLU A 156 5.23 -3.04 15.23
C GLU A 156 3.73 -3.13 14.98
N ILE A 157 3.32 -3.17 13.70
CA ILE A 157 1.92 -3.36 13.28
C ILE A 157 1.37 -4.65 13.89
N GLY A 158 2.11 -5.76 13.75
CA GLY A 158 1.71 -7.05 14.30
C GLY A 158 1.59 -7.06 15.83
N ALA A 159 2.51 -6.38 16.53
CA ALA A 159 2.46 -6.27 17.98
C ALA A 159 1.24 -5.47 18.46
N ALA A 160 0.94 -4.34 17.81
CA ALA A 160 -0.23 -3.50 18.12
C ALA A 160 -1.54 -4.28 17.94
N MET A 161 -1.72 -4.94 16.79
CA MET A 161 -2.87 -5.81 16.52
C MET A 161 -2.98 -6.95 17.54
N GLY A 162 -1.86 -7.60 17.88
CA GLY A 162 -1.83 -8.66 18.88
C GLY A 162 -2.25 -8.20 20.28
N HIS A 163 -1.85 -6.99 20.67
CA HIS A 163 -2.29 -6.37 21.91
C HIS A 163 -3.78 -6.02 21.90
N ALA A 164 -4.31 -5.52 20.79
CA ALA A 164 -5.74 -5.23 20.60
C ALA A 164 -6.60 -6.48 20.81
N VAL A 165 -6.25 -7.56 20.11
CA VAL A 165 -6.96 -8.85 20.19
C VAL A 165 -6.94 -9.39 21.63
N ARG A 166 -5.80 -9.28 22.33
CA ARG A 166 -5.72 -9.71 23.74
C ARG A 166 -6.63 -8.89 24.64
N LYS A 167 -6.70 -7.56 24.45
CA LYS A 167 -7.63 -6.68 25.20
C LYS A 167 -9.10 -7.03 24.90
N GLN A 168 -9.44 -7.36 23.65
CA GLN A 168 -10.81 -7.74 23.27
C GLN A 168 -11.22 -9.12 23.76
N SER A 169 -10.28 -10.06 23.89
CA SER A 169 -10.54 -11.44 24.36
C SER A 169 -11.17 -11.52 25.76
N SER A 170 -11.19 -10.41 26.52
CA SER A 170 -11.94 -10.29 27.77
C SER A 170 -13.44 -10.02 27.61
N ARG A 171 -13.96 -9.79 26.38
CA ARG A 171 -15.40 -9.68 26.10
C ARG A 171 -16.06 -11.06 26.28
N LYS A 172 -17.12 -11.13 27.11
CA LYS A 172 -17.86 -12.36 27.38
C LYS A 172 -18.42 -12.95 26.08
N ARG A 173 -18.15 -14.23 25.83
CA ARG A 173 -18.77 -15.02 24.76
C ARG A 173 -20.29 -14.98 24.93
N ARG A 174 -21.03 -14.39 23.98
CA ARG A 174 -22.50 -14.56 23.92
C ARG A 174 -22.77 -16.02 23.57
N ARG A 175 -23.43 -16.75 24.48
CA ARG A 175 -23.98 -18.07 24.15
C ARG A 175 -25.14 -17.86 23.19
N LEU A 176 -25.17 -18.61 22.09
CA LEU A 176 -26.35 -18.71 21.24
C LEU A 176 -27.43 -19.42 22.08
N GLU A 177 -28.58 -18.79 22.28
CA GLU A 177 -29.75 -19.52 22.75
C GLU A 177 -30.17 -20.47 21.63
N ALA A 178 -30.31 -21.76 21.97
CA ALA A 178 -30.74 -22.77 21.02
C ALA A 178 -32.17 -22.44 20.56
N ALA A 179 -32.36 -22.34 19.25
CA ALA A 179 -33.68 -22.34 18.62
C ALA A 179 -34.26 -23.75 18.60
#